data_AF-A0A7K2MJK4-F1
#
_entry.id   AF-A0A7K2MJK4-F1
#
_cell.length_a   1.000
_cell.length_b   1.000
_cell.length_c   1.000
_cell.angle_alpha   90.00
_cell.angle_beta   90.00
_cell.angle_gamma   90.00
#
_symmetry.space_group_name_H-M   'P 1'
#
loop_
_entity.id
_entity.type
_entity.pdbx_description
1 polymer ?
#
loop_
_entity_poly.entity_id
_entity_poly.type
_entity_poly.pdbx_seq_one_letter_code
_entity_poly.pdbx_strand_id
1 'polypeptide(L)' 'ESVTNSQGLPTMTLTLGKDFKGAGVKLDATSAEAPKDLQKSTADKVECAK' A
#
# COMPACT_ATOMS: atom_id res chain seq x y z
N GLU A 1 -14.61 2.38 -19.53
CA GLU A 1 -13.43 2.85 -20.27
C GLU A 1 -12.31 3.26 -19.31
N SER A 2 -11.16 2.58 -19.37
CA SER A 2 -9.93 3.01 -18.69
C SER A 2 -9.12 3.90 -19.63
N VAL A 3 -8.44 4.92 -19.11
CA VAL A 3 -7.58 5.79 -19.93
C VAL A 3 -6.27 5.09 -20.27
N THR A 4 -5.72 5.34 -21.46
CA THR A 4 -4.48 4.70 -21.93
C THR A 4 -3.24 5.49 -21.50
N ASN A 5 -2.18 4.81 -21.04
CA ASN A 5 -0.92 5.44 -20.69
C ASN A 5 -0.05 5.74 -21.92
N SER A 6 1.11 6.40 -21.74
CA SER A 6 2.04 6.72 -22.83
C SER A 6 2.63 5.50 -23.55
N GLN A 7 2.44 4.29 -23.01
CA GLN A 7 2.89 3.02 -23.56
C GLN A 7 1.75 2.24 -24.25
N GLY A 8 0.54 2.81 -24.34
CA GLY A 8 -0.60 2.12 -24.97
C GLY A 8 -1.32 1.12 -24.06
N LEU A 9 -0.99 1.07 -22.77
CA LEU A 9 -1.59 0.14 -21.80
C LEU A 9 -2.67 0.83 -20.95
N PRO A 10 -3.64 0.07 -20.40
CA PRO A 10 -4.60 0.63 -19.45
C PRO A 10 -3.89 1.30 -18.26
N THR A 11 -4.31 2.52 -17.93
CA THR A 11 -3.78 3.27 -16.79
C THR A 11 -4.35 2.74 -15.48
N MET A 12 -3.51 2.67 -14.46
CA MET A 12 -3.94 2.45 -13.08
C MET A 12 -4.06 3.77 -12.33
N THR A 13 -5.16 3.96 -11.61
CA THR A 13 -5.40 5.13 -10.78
C THR A 13 -5.18 4.76 -9.31
N LEU A 14 -4.18 5.38 -8.67
CA LEU A 14 -3.97 5.29 -7.22
C LEU A 14 -4.62 6.50 -6.54
N THR A 15 -5.71 6.26 -5.82
CA THR A 15 -6.36 7.31 -5.03
C THR A 15 -5.75 7.37 -3.64
N LEU A 16 -5.24 8.54 -3.27
CA LEU A 16 -4.61 8.77 -1.97
C LEU A 16 -5.61 9.40 -1.01
N GLY A 17 -5.63 8.92 0.23
CA GLY A 17 -6.53 9.42 1.26
C GLY A 17 -6.16 10.85 1.70
N LYS A 18 -7.09 11.52 2.39
CA LYS A 18 -6.92 12.86 2.97
C LYS A 18 -5.67 13.03 3.86
N ASP A 19 -5.17 11.93 4.39
CA ASP A 19 -4.03 11.91 5.30
C ASP A 19 -2.68 11.81 4.57
N PHE A 20 -2.67 11.64 3.24
CA PHE A 20 -1.45 11.57 2.43
C PHE A 20 -0.72 12.92 2.43
N LYS A 21 0.54 12.90 2.86
CA LYS A 21 1.35 14.12 3.05
C LYS A 21 2.21 14.52 1.85
N GLY A 22 2.21 13.73 0.77
CA GLY A 22 3.07 13.93 -0.39
C GLY A 22 4.11 12.83 -0.55
N ALA A 23 4.54 12.59 -1.80
CA ALA A 23 5.59 11.62 -2.09
C ALA A 23 6.94 12.13 -1.54
N GLY A 24 7.76 11.22 -1.00
CA GLY A 24 9.09 11.57 -0.49
C GLY A 24 9.11 12.24 0.89
N VAL A 25 7.95 12.50 1.51
CA VAL A 25 7.89 12.90 2.92
C VAL A 25 8.42 11.74 3.77
N LYS A 26 9.42 12.02 4.61
CA LYS A 26 9.98 11.02 5.53
C LYS A 26 8.87 10.58 6.49
N LEU A 27 8.61 9.29 6.50
CA LEU A 27 7.78 8.69 7.53
C LEU A 27 8.59 8.76 8.84
N ASP A 28 8.05 9.45 9.85
CA ASP A 28 8.71 9.48 11.16
C ASP A 28 8.71 8.06 11.77
N ALA A 29 9.74 7.74 12.57
CA ALA A 29 9.83 6.40 13.15
C ALA A 29 8.65 6.06 14.08
N THR A 30 7.96 7.10 14.58
CA THR A 30 6.79 6.99 15.45
C THR A 30 5.56 6.45 14.71
N SER A 31 5.42 6.71 13.41
CA SER A 31 4.36 6.15 12.57
C SER A 31 4.69 4.79 11.95
N ALA A 32 5.92 4.28 12.15
CA ALA A 32 6.31 2.95 11.70
C ALA A 32 5.84 1.84 12.66
N GLU A 33 5.48 2.18 13.90
CA GLU A 33 5.00 1.21 14.88
C GLU A 33 3.50 0.97 14.67
N ALA A 34 3.13 -0.27 14.38
CA ALA A 34 1.73 -0.66 14.27
C ALA A 34 1.03 -0.46 15.63
N PRO A 35 -0.25 -0.04 15.66
CA PRO A 35 -1.04 0.01 16.88
C PRO A 35 -0.94 -1.30 17.67
N LYS A 36 -0.79 -1.21 19.00
CA LYS A 36 -0.60 -2.37 19.88
C LYS A 36 -1.71 -3.42 19.73
N ASP A 37 -2.92 -2.97 19.42
CA ASP A 37 -4.12 -3.79 19.31
C ASP A 37 -4.38 -4.31 17.89
N LEU A 38 -3.43 -4.11 16.96
CA LEU A 38 -3.58 -4.56 15.58
C LEU A 38 -3.39 -6.08 15.48
N GLN A 39 -4.45 -6.80 15.11
CA GLN A 39 -4.37 -8.23 14.83
C GLN A 39 -3.46 -8.47 13.61
N LYS A 40 -2.34 -9.18 13.84
CA LYS A 40 -1.45 -9.61 12.77
C LYS A 40 -2.09 -10.79 12.05
N SER A 41 -2.42 -10.63 10.76
CA SER A 41 -2.84 -11.72 9.89
C SER A 41 -1.61 -12.36 9.24
N THR A 42 -0.79 -13.02 10.06
CA THR A 42 0.31 -13.84 9.57
C THR A 42 -0.18 -15.27 9.38
N ALA A 43 0.32 -15.96 8.35
CA ALA A 43 0.02 -17.37 8.16
C ALA A 43 0.51 -18.18 9.36
N ASP A 44 -0.34 -19.06 9.90
CA ASP A 44 0.02 -19.96 11.00
C ASP A 44 1.09 -20.99 10.60
N LYS A 45 1.27 -21.18 9.29
CA LYS A 45 2.21 -22.13 8.70
C LYS A 45 2.89 -21.52 7.49
N VAL A 46 4.17 -21.86 7.33
CA VAL A 46 4.96 -21.51 6.14
C VAL A 46 4.74 -22.59 5.09
N GLU A 47 3.61 -22.50 4.38
CA GLU A 47 3.28 -23.39 3.26
C GLU A 47 3.02 -22.55 2.01
N CYS A 48 3.70 -22.88 0.91
CA CYS A 48 3.49 -22.20 -0.38
C CYS A 48 2.30 -22.83 -1.10
N ALA A 49 1.52 -22.02 -1.82
CA ALA A 49 0.50 -22.53 -2.74
C ALA A 49 1.14 -23.43 -3.80
N LYS A 50 0.50 -24.57 -4.10
CA LYS A 50 0.94 -25.56 -5.09
C LYS A 50 0.64 -25.11 -6.52
#